data_AF-A0A8H7HUR7-F1
#
_entry.id   AF-A0A8H7HUR7-F1
#
_cell.length_a   1.000
_cell.length_b   1.000
_cell.length_c   1.000
_cell.angle_alpha   90.00
_cell.angle_beta   90.00
_cell.angle_gamma   90.00
#
_symmetry.space_group_name_H-M   'P 1'
#
loop_
_entity.id
_entity.type
_entity.pdbx_description
1 polymer ?
#
loop_
_entity_poly.entity_id
_entity_poly.type
_entity_poly.pdbx_seq_one_letter_code
_entity_poly.pdbx_strand_id
1 'polypeptide(L)'
;MDPANCDCKLELNPDITGIGVRAALYIQIMLGWFMSLKWPGTFGKNSRTAYMTATALLIASFIELETQTLSLLDGLVVSLITTMMITFAVASYSYKPGDDKSSEEEGADDRPSLTRWFMQLCFVVFWGAWGFHMWRDPAHFGLKGDAADCLTNYNITLQLFKEVHPTDPSVRNAALALTAIGFAIAILSLFFTLEQCLSVIFWPLKKIYKRDEQSQDLVGTRAPMTQHKYSDTLTQSIHVVLQAIAISTYIFLIYATEQTINKNDFEGESRDWSYGQTIALILLLQQIMDLCSEITDDRGKEQEKEQRMRHQNGEDSDLPGNSIPIQLAHQPPGQNDPATPSASDK
;
A
#
# COMPACT_ATOMS: atom_id res chain seq x y z
N MET A 1 16.94 32.78 35.99
CA MET A 1 16.88 31.30 36.00
C MET A 1 18.13 30.83 35.33
N ASP A 2 18.97 30.05 36.00
CA ASP A 2 20.21 29.56 35.42
C ASP A 2 19.88 28.58 34.29
N PRO A 3 20.26 28.86 33.03
CA PRO A 3 20.02 27.98 31.87
C PRO A 3 20.84 26.68 31.92
N ALA A 4 21.42 26.33 33.08
CA ALA A 4 22.44 25.31 33.23
C ALA A 4 21.92 23.99 33.85
N ASN A 5 20.62 23.86 34.13
CA ASN A 5 20.11 22.65 34.80
C ASN A 5 18.72 22.18 34.31
N CYS A 6 18.37 22.46 33.06
CA CYS A 6 17.28 21.74 32.40
C CYS A 6 17.88 20.44 31.86
N ASP A 7 17.59 19.33 32.53
CA ASP A 7 17.96 17.98 32.07
C ASP A 7 17.04 17.60 30.89
N CYS A 8 17.35 18.16 29.72
CA CYS A 8 16.55 18.01 28.51
C CYS A 8 16.90 16.68 27.81
N LYS A 9 16.59 15.57 28.47
CA LYS A 9 16.79 14.23 27.94
C LYS A 9 15.81 13.97 26.78
N LEU A 10 16.30 13.47 25.66
CA LEU A 10 15.47 13.04 24.54
C LEU A 10 14.91 11.65 24.89
N GLU A 11 13.63 11.59 25.26
CA GLU A 11 12.94 10.31 25.48
C GLU A 11 12.29 9.86 24.18
N LEU A 12 12.58 8.63 23.77
CA LEU A 12 11.99 7.99 22.59
C LEU A 12 10.82 7.10 23.00
N ASN A 13 9.76 7.08 22.21
CA ASN A 13 8.65 6.16 22.45
C ASN A 13 8.86 4.84 21.68
N PRO A 14 9.23 3.73 22.36
CA PRO A 14 9.51 2.45 21.70
C PRO A 14 8.26 1.81 21.08
N ASP A 15 7.04 2.25 21.43
CA ASP A 15 5.81 1.80 20.76
C ASP A 15 5.60 2.49 19.39
N ILE A 16 6.37 3.53 19.07
CA ILE A 16 6.32 4.25 17.79
C ILE A 16 7.59 4.00 16.97
N THR A 17 8.77 4.27 17.56
CA THR A 17 10.07 4.17 16.89
C THR A 17 10.79 2.85 17.12
N GLY A 18 10.17 1.96 17.89
CA GLY A 18 10.70 0.64 18.20
C GLY A 18 11.08 -0.18 16.98
N ILE A 19 12.15 -0.96 17.12
CA ILE A 19 12.62 -1.85 16.05
C ILE A 19 11.54 -2.83 15.57
N GLY A 20 10.72 -3.36 16.48
CA GLY A 20 9.63 -4.27 16.13
C GLY A 20 8.55 -3.62 15.25
N VAL A 21 8.13 -2.39 15.58
CA VAL A 21 7.14 -1.63 14.79
C VAL A 21 7.70 -1.32 13.40
N ARG A 22 8.94 -0.82 13.33
CA ARG A 22 9.60 -0.49 12.07
C ARG A 22 9.76 -1.71 11.17
N ALA A 23 10.30 -2.81 11.71
CA ALA A 23 10.48 -4.05 10.97
C ALA A 23 9.13 -4.60 10.47
N ALA A 24 8.09 -4.57 11.31
CA ALA A 24 6.75 -5.00 10.93
C ALA A 24 6.22 -4.18 9.74
N LEU A 25 6.33 -2.85 9.80
CA LEU A 25 5.85 -1.95 8.75
C LEU A 25 6.64 -2.09 7.45
N TYR A 26 7.96 -2.27 7.52
CA TYR A 26 8.79 -2.53 6.34
C TYR A 26 8.37 -3.84 5.66
N ILE A 27 8.24 -4.92 6.42
CA ILE A 27 7.85 -6.21 5.84
C ILE A 27 6.43 -6.12 5.27
N GLN A 28 5.49 -5.49 5.99
CA GLN A 28 4.11 -5.27 5.55
C GLN A 28 4.04 -4.52 4.21
N ILE A 29 4.77 -3.41 4.05
CA ILE A 29 4.80 -2.64 2.78
C ILE A 29 5.40 -3.50 1.66
N MET A 30 6.50 -4.21 1.94
CA MET A 30 7.16 -5.08 0.97
C MET A 30 6.27 -6.24 0.51
N LEU A 31 5.57 -6.91 1.43
CA LEU A 31 4.62 -7.98 1.14
C LEU A 31 3.43 -7.45 0.33
N GLY A 32 2.90 -6.28 0.70
CA GLY A 32 1.86 -5.59 -0.05
C GLY A 32 2.27 -5.34 -1.51
N TRP A 33 3.51 -4.91 -1.73
CA TRP A 33 4.06 -4.74 -3.09
C TRP A 33 4.21 -6.04 -3.85
N PHE A 34 4.82 -7.04 -3.21
CA PHE A 34 5.01 -8.34 -3.82
C PHE A 34 3.67 -8.94 -4.27
N MET A 35 2.65 -8.88 -3.40
CA MET A 35 1.30 -9.33 -3.73
C MET A 35 0.67 -8.50 -4.85
N SER A 36 0.86 -7.18 -4.87
CA SER A 36 0.35 -6.33 -5.95
C SER A 36 0.98 -6.65 -7.32
N LEU A 37 2.24 -7.08 -7.35
CA LEU A 37 2.94 -7.44 -8.58
C LEU A 37 2.53 -8.84 -9.07
N LYS A 38 2.38 -9.80 -8.16
CA LYS A 38 2.09 -11.19 -8.52
C LYS A 38 0.58 -11.46 -8.71
N TRP A 39 -0.27 -10.88 -7.86
CA TRP A 39 -1.73 -11.04 -7.89
C TRP A 39 -2.44 -9.67 -7.86
N PRO A 40 -2.50 -8.96 -8.99
CA PRO A 40 -3.07 -7.61 -9.05
C PRO A 40 -4.49 -7.50 -8.49
N GLY A 41 -5.31 -8.56 -8.61
CA GLY A 41 -6.68 -8.60 -8.07
C GLY A 41 -6.76 -8.54 -6.54
N THR A 42 -5.71 -8.95 -5.83
CA THR A 42 -5.67 -8.90 -4.35
C THR A 42 -5.29 -7.53 -3.80
N PHE A 43 -4.80 -6.62 -4.66
CA PHE A 43 -4.28 -5.32 -4.25
C PHE A 43 -5.28 -4.52 -3.42
N GLY A 44 -6.57 -4.59 -3.74
CA GLY A 44 -7.60 -3.88 -2.97
C GLY A 44 -7.74 -4.35 -1.53
N LYS A 45 -7.61 -5.65 -1.28
CA LYS A 45 -7.69 -6.23 0.07
C LYS A 45 -6.43 -5.86 0.87
N ASN A 46 -5.26 -6.01 0.25
CA ASN A 46 -3.96 -5.77 0.91
C ASN A 46 -3.73 -4.29 1.21
N SER A 47 -4.03 -3.41 0.25
CA SER A 47 -3.89 -1.96 0.43
C SER A 47 -4.79 -1.43 1.55
N ARG A 48 -6.00 -1.99 1.72
CA ARG A 48 -6.89 -1.61 2.82
C ARG A 48 -6.22 -1.83 4.17
N THR A 49 -5.68 -3.03 4.42
CA THR A 49 -4.98 -3.35 5.68
C THR A 49 -3.78 -2.42 5.88
N ALA A 50 -3.00 -2.17 4.82
CA ALA A 50 -1.86 -1.25 4.86
C ALA A 50 -2.26 0.18 5.26
N TYR A 51 -3.32 0.73 4.66
CA TYR A 51 -3.85 2.04 5.04
C TYR A 51 -4.41 2.06 6.45
N MET A 52 -5.08 0.98 6.89
CA MET A 52 -5.58 0.90 8.28
C MET A 52 -4.42 1.01 9.26
N THR A 53 -3.35 0.23 9.09
CA THR A 53 -2.18 0.25 9.97
C THR A 53 -1.48 1.60 9.95
N ALA A 54 -1.26 2.18 8.76
CA ALA A 54 -0.58 3.47 8.64
C ALA A 54 -1.42 4.63 9.23
N THR A 55 -2.75 4.59 9.08
CA THR A 55 -3.65 5.57 9.69
C THR A 55 -3.69 5.40 11.20
N ALA A 56 -3.73 4.17 11.70
CA ALA A 56 -3.68 3.89 13.14
C ALA A 56 -2.37 4.40 13.75
N LEU A 57 -1.24 4.21 13.08
CA LEU A 57 0.04 4.79 13.50
C LEU A 57 -0.03 6.31 13.58
N LEU A 58 -0.53 6.99 12.54
CA LEU A 58 -0.67 8.46 12.55
C LEU A 58 -1.58 8.94 13.67
N ILE A 59 -2.72 8.28 13.89
CA ILE A 59 -3.65 8.64 14.99
C ILE A 59 -2.96 8.43 16.34
N ALA A 60 -2.28 7.30 16.54
CA ALA A 60 -1.53 7.05 17.77
C ALA A 60 -0.46 8.11 18.00
N SER A 61 0.28 8.50 16.95
CA SER A 61 1.27 9.57 17.04
C SER A 61 0.66 10.94 17.34
N PHE A 62 -0.54 11.25 16.81
CA PHE A 62 -1.25 12.48 17.19
C PHE A 62 -1.74 12.46 18.64
N ILE A 63 -2.26 11.32 19.11
CA ILE A 63 -2.67 11.17 20.50
C ILE A 63 -1.45 11.34 21.40
N GLU A 64 -0.34 10.68 21.10
CA GLU A 64 0.89 10.78 21.89
C GLU A 64 1.51 12.17 21.85
N LEU A 65 1.38 12.89 20.73
CA LEU A 65 1.77 14.30 20.67
C LEU A 65 0.94 15.18 21.62
N GLU A 66 -0.33 14.84 21.86
CA GLU A 66 -1.22 15.59 22.75
C GLU A 66 -1.13 15.15 24.22
N THR A 67 -0.98 13.86 24.49
CA THR A 67 -0.98 13.30 25.85
C THR A 67 0.40 13.17 26.47
N GLN A 68 1.43 12.94 25.67
CA GLN A 68 2.82 12.77 26.09
C GLN A 68 3.72 13.77 25.35
N THR A 69 5.02 13.72 25.64
CA THR A 69 6.04 14.48 24.91
C THR A 69 6.65 13.60 23.83
N LEU A 70 6.00 13.56 22.66
CA LEU A 70 6.50 12.83 21.50
C LEU A 70 7.69 13.57 20.89
N SER A 71 8.87 12.95 20.80
CA SER A 71 10.06 13.65 20.33
C SER A 71 10.01 14.01 18.84
N LEU A 72 10.78 15.02 18.42
CA LEU A 72 10.94 15.30 16.99
C LEU A 72 11.50 14.10 16.21
N LEU A 73 12.33 13.27 16.84
CA LEU A 73 12.85 12.05 16.23
C LEU A 73 11.71 11.05 15.95
N ASP A 74 10.81 10.82 16.90
CA ASP A 74 9.59 10.02 16.68
C ASP A 74 8.74 10.61 15.53
N GLY A 75 8.60 11.94 15.53
CA GLY A 75 7.98 12.73 14.46
C GLY A 75 8.48 12.36 13.06
N LEU A 76 9.80 12.45 12.90
CA LEU A 76 10.49 12.22 11.63
C LEU A 76 10.37 10.77 11.19
N VAL A 77 10.52 9.81 12.10
CA VAL A 77 10.41 8.39 11.78
C VAL A 77 9.00 8.05 11.30
N VAL A 78 7.96 8.52 12.00
CA VAL A 78 6.57 8.36 11.57
C VAL A 78 6.35 8.98 10.20
N SER A 79 6.89 10.19 9.96
CA SER A 79 6.79 10.86 8.67
C SER A 79 7.47 10.06 7.54
N LEU A 80 8.66 9.51 7.77
CA LEU A 80 9.38 8.72 6.77
C LEU A 80 8.65 7.40 6.46
N ILE A 81 8.22 6.66 7.48
CA ILE A 81 7.49 5.40 7.32
C ILE A 81 6.16 5.60 6.61
N THR A 82 5.39 6.60 7.00
CA THR A 82 4.10 6.88 6.35
C THR A 82 4.28 7.40 4.91
N THR A 83 5.40 8.08 4.60
CA THR A 83 5.75 8.43 3.23
C THR A 83 6.09 7.21 2.36
N MET A 84 6.66 6.14 2.94
CA MET A 84 6.83 4.86 2.23
C MET A 84 5.47 4.29 1.79
N MET A 85 4.45 4.41 2.63
CA MET A 85 3.09 3.94 2.31
C MET A 85 2.47 4.73 1.14
N ILE A 86 2.72 6.03 1.05
CA ILE A 86 2.30 6.84 -0.12
C ILE A 86 3.01 6.38 -1.38
N THR A 87 4.31 6.10 -1.28
CA THR A 87 5.11 5.61 -2.41
C THR A 87 4.54 4.28 -2.93
N PHE A 88 4.17 3.38 -2.02
CA PHE A 88 3.47 2.12 -2.33
C PHE A 88 2.12 2.36 -3.03
N ALA A 89 1.31 3.27 -2.49
CA ALA A 89 0.00 3.61 -3.03
C ALA A 89 0.08 4.11 -4.48
N VAL A 90 0.95 5.08 -4.74
CA VAL A 90 1.11 5.70 -6.06
C VAL A 90 1.61 4.70 -7.09
N ALA A 91 2.57 3.85 -6.74
CA ALA A 91 3.13 2.86 -7.65
C ALA A 91 2.09 1.77 -8.01
N SER A 92 1.34 1.29 -7.01
CA SER A 92 0.46 0.14 -7.17
C SER A 92 -0.89 0.46 -7.86
N TYR A 93 -1.31 1.73 -7.88
CA TYR A 93 -2.52 2.17 -8.58
C TYR A 93 -2.43 2.11 -10.12
N SER A 94 -1.25 1.83 -10.68
CA SER A 94 -0.97 1.99 -12.11
C SER A 94 -1.22 0.73 -12.96
N TYR A 95 -1.84 -0.33 -12.42
CA TYR A 95 -2.10 -1.56 -13.16
C TYR A 95 -3.61 -1.83 -13.27
N LYS A 96 -4.18 -1.55 -14.44
CA LYS A 96 -5.43 -2.20 -14.87
C LYS A 96 -5.07 -3.38 -15.75
N PRO A 97 -5.38 -4.63 -15.35
CA PRO A 97 -5.35 -5.71 -16.31
C PRO A 97 -6.28 -5.33 -17.47
N GLY A 98 -5.78 -5.49 -18.69
CA GLY A 98 -6.54 -5.20 -19.90
C GLY A 98 -7.89 -5.89 -19.85
N ASP A 99 -8.89 -5.19 -20.38
CA ASP A 99 -10.31 -5.52 -20.53
C ASP A 99 -10.51 -6.81 -21.37
N ASP A 100 -9.98 -7.94 -20.92
CA ASP A 100 -10.24 -9.27 -21.46
C ASP A 100 -11.64 -9.69 -20.98
N LYS A 101 -12.63 -9.19 -21.71
CA LYS A 101 -14.08 -9.39 -21.57
C LYS A 101 -14.57 -10.85 -21.64
N SER A 102 -13.69 -11.85 -21.52
CA SER A 102 -14.06 -13.26 -21.73
C SER A 102 -14.36 -14.05 -20.45
N SER A 103 -14.32 -13.44 -19.27
CA SER A 103 -14.62 -14.12 -18.01
C SER A 103 -15.93 -13.59 -17.42
N GLU A 104 -17.04 -14.14 -17.89
CA GLU A 104 -18.43 -13.85 -17.49
C GLU A 104 -18.76 -14.27 -16.04
N GLU A 105 -17.75 -14.67 -15.24
CA GLU A 105 -17.83 -14.86 -13.79
C GLU A 105 -17.32 -13.61 -13.07
N GLU A 106 -17.95 -12.47 -13.36
CA GLU A 106 -17.78 -11.21 -12.65
C GLU A 106 -18.40 -11.36 -11.26
N GLY A 107 -17.64 -11.97 -10.34
CA GLY A 107 -18.01 -12.07 -8.94
C GLY A 107 -18.33 -10.69 -8.38
N ALA A 108 -19.43 -10.60 -7.63
CA ALA A 108 -20.07 -9.37 -7.13
C ALA A 108 -19.21 -8.43 -6.24
N ASP A 109 -17.90 -8.62 -6.18
CA ASP A 109 -16.94 -7.93 -5.30
C ASP A 109 -16.16 -6.80 -6.01
N ASP A 110 -16.39 -6.56 -7.30
CA ASP A 110 -15.64 -5.55 -8.08
C ASP A 110 -16.19 -4.11 -7.96
N ARG A 111 -17.17 -3.89 -7.07
CA ARG A 111 -17.60 -2.53 -6.76
C ARG A 111 -16.47 -1.80 -6.04
N PRO A 112 -16.15 -0.54 -6.41
CA PRO A 112 -15.17 0.26 -5.69
C PRO A 112 -15.58 0.31 -4.22
N SER A 113 -14.83 -0.39 -3.37
CA SER A 113 -15.21 -0.51 -1.97
C SER A 113 -15.12 0.87 -1.33
N LEU A 114 -16.28 1.44 -0.99
CA LEU A 114 -16.40 2.74 -0.35
C LEU A 114 -15.51 2.82 0.90
N THR A 115 -15.35 1.70 1.61
CA THR A 115 -14.42 1.54 2.73
C THR A 115 -12.97 1.80 2.33
N ARG A 116 -12.48 1.27 1.21
CA ARG A 116 -11.09 1.50 0.76
C ARG A 116 -10.87 2.98 0.45
N TRP A 117 -11.78 3.59 -0.31
CA TRP A 117 -11.70 5.01 -0.64
C TRP A 117 -11.71 5.88 0.62
N PHE A 118 -12.59 5.57 1.57
CA PHE A 118 -12.64 6.25 2.87
C PHE A 118 -11.35 6.10 3.67
N MET A 119 -10.80 4.88 3.78
CA MET A 119 -9.54 4.67 4.51
C MET A 119 -8.37 5.41 3.85
N GLN A 120 -8.31 5.43 2.52
CA GLN A 120 -7.29 6.19 1.79
C GLN A 120 -7.45 7.71 2.01
N LEU A 121 -8.68 8.23 1.99
CA LEU A 121 -8.96 9.64 2.29
C LEU A 121 -8.49 9.99 3.71
N CYS A 122 -8.88 9.19 4.70
CA CYS A 122 -8.46 9.37 6.10
C CYS A 122 -6.93 9.38 6.20
N PHE A 123 -6.26 8.38 5.62
CA PHE A 123 -4.80 8.29 5.62
C PHE A 123 -4.15 9.55 5.03
N VAL A 124 -4.59 9.99 3.84
CA VAL A 124 -4.03 11.17 3.17
C VAL A 124 -4.22 12.43 4.01
N VAL A 125 -5.40 12.63 4.59
CA VAL A 125 -5.70 13.79 5.46
C VAL A 125 -4.82 13.77 6.71
N PHE A 126 -4.73 12.65 7.42
CA PHE A 126 -3.90 12.55 8.62
C PHE A 126 -2.40 12.69 8.29
N TRP A 127 -1.95 12.11 7.18
CA TRP A 127 -0.55 12.23 6.74
C TRP A 127 -0.19 13.68 6.40
N GLY A 128 -1.05 14.37 5.65
CA GLY A 128 -0.85 15.78 5.33
C GLY A 128 -0.84 16.65 6.57
N ALA A 129 -1.84 16.47 7.45
CA ALA A 129 -1.91 17.17 8.73
C ALA A 129 -0.65 16.95 9.57
N TRP A 130 -0.16 15.71 9.65
CA TRP A 130 1.05 15.34 10.40
C TRP A 130 2.28 16.05 9.84
N GLY A 131 2.51 15.93 8.54
CA GLY A 131 3.64 16.57 7.87
C GLY A 131 3.62 18.10 8.02
N PHE A 132 2.48 18.73 7.81
CA PHE A 132 2.36 20.19 8.00
C PHE A 132 2.56 20.59 9.46
N HIS A 133 1.99 19.86 10.41
CA HIS A 133 2.14 20.17 11.83
C HIS A 133 3.60 20.08 12.27
N MET A 134 4.27 18.98 11.92
CA MET A 134 5.67 18.72 12.27
C MET A 134 6.62 19.76 11.64
N TRP A 135 6.48 20.01 10.34
CA TRP A 135 7.38 20.94 9.64
C TRP A 135 7.00 22.42 9.84
N ARG A 136 5.84 22.73 10.40
CA ARG A 136 5.49 24.12 10.76
C ARG A 136 6.39 24.64 11.87
N ASP A 137 6.78 23.84 12.85
CA ASP A 137 7.67 24.29 13.92
C ASP A 137 8.48 23.13 14.51
N PRO A 138 9.48 22.62 13.76
CA PRO A 138 10.28 21.48 14.22
C PRO A 138 11.10 21.80 15.48
N ALA A 139 11.39 23.07 15.76
CA ALA A 139 12.15 23.47 16.94
C ALA A 139 11.38 23.17 18.24
N HIS A 140 10.07 23.42 18.25
CA HIS A 140 9.22 23.21 19.43
C HIS A 140 8.32 21.96 19.31
N PHE A 141 8.52 21.14 18.27
CA PHE A 141 7.69 19.96 18.06
C PHE A 141 7.83 18.99 19.24
N GLY A 142 6.69 18.63 19.84
CA GLY A 142 6.64 17.68 20.96
C GLY A 142 7.05 18.24 22.32
N LEU A 143 7.62 19.45 22.37
CA LEU A 143 8.09 20.08 23.59
C LEU A 143 6.94 20.85 24.24
N LYS A 144 6.70 20.60 25.54
CA LYS A 144 5.65 21.24 26.34
C LYS A 144 6.21 21.75 27.67
N GLY A 145 5.62 22.82 28.20
CA GLY A 145 6.01 23.38 29.50
C GLY A 145 7.48 23.83 29.52
N ASP A 146 8.20 23.52 30.60
CA ASP A 146 9.61 23.89 30.80
C ASP A 146 10.53 23.27 29.73
N ALA A 147 10.12 22.17 29.08
CA ALA A 147 10.87 21.56 27.99
C ALA A 147 10.82 22.39 26.69
N ALA A 148 9.88 23.34 26.56
CA ALA A 148 9.79 24.20 25.37
C ALA A 148 11.01 25.11 25.18
N ASP A 149 11.72 25.44 26.27
CA ASP A 149 12.94 26.24 26.23
C ASP A 149 14.21 25.40 25.96
N CYS A 150 14.07 24.07 25.84
CA CYS A 150 15.19 23.16 25.57
C CYS A 150 15.66 23.23 24.11
N LEU A 151 16.99 23.15 23.91
CA LEU A 151 17.60 23.07 22.58
C LEU A 151 17.68 21.65 22.00
N THR A 152 17.02 20.66 22.61
CA THR A 152 17.14 19.24 22.26
C THR A 152 16.84 18.98 20.78
N ASN A 153 15.80 19.62 20.25
CA ASN A 153 15.40 19.46 18.84
C ASN A 153 16.43 20.03 17.84
N TYR A 154 17.29 20.97 18.24
CA TYR A 154 18.34 21.51 17.36
C TYR A 154 19.49 20.52 17.16
N ASN A 155 19.70 19.62 18.13
CA ASN A 155 20.75 18.60 18.04
C ASN A 155 20.33 17.41 17.19
N ILE A 156 19.04 17.29 16.85
CA ILE A 156 18.55 16.19 16.02
C ILE A 156 19.02 16.40 14.58
N THR A 157 19.61 15.36 14.01
CA THR A 157 20.10 15.34 12.63
C THR A 157 19.25 14.40 11.78
N LEU A 158 18.79 14.85 10.62
CA LEU A 158 18.13 14.01 9.63
C LEU A 158 19.16 13.53 8.62
N GLN A 159 19.31 12.21 8.47
CA GLN A 159 20.20 11.63 7.48
C GLN A 159 19.45 11.40 6.16
N LEU A 160 19.63 12.31 5.20
CA LEU A 160 19.25 12.07 3.81
C LEU A 160 20.51 11.64 3.03
N PHE A 161 20.94 12.42 2.04
CA PHE A 161 22.24 12.26 1.38
C PHE A 161 23.38 12.93 2.16
N LYS A 162 23.03 13.93 2.96
CA LYS A 162 23.90 14.65 3.87
C LYS A 162 23.18 14.78 5.19
N GLU A 163 23.95 14.99 6.25
CA GLU A 163 23.41 15.41 7.53
C GLU A 163 22.82 16.80 7.38
N VAL A 164 21.55 16.93 7.78
CA VAL A 164 20.83 18.21 7.78
C VAL A 164 20.07 18.36 9.08
N HIS A 165 19.93 19.58 9.59
CA HIS A 165 19.12 19.82 10.78
C HIS A 165 17.68 20.13 10.36
N PRO A 166 16.67 19.43 10.90
CA PRO A 166 15.26 19.71 10.61
C PRO A 166 14.84 21.14 10.97
N THR A 167 15.54 21.75 11.93
CA THR A 167 15.33 23.12 12.41
C THR A 167 15.87 24.19 11.46
N ASP A 168 16.74 23.82 10.50
CA ASP A 168 17.26 24.77 9.52
C ASP A 168 16.12 25.32 8.64
N PRO A 169 16.00 26.65 8.47
CA PRO A 169 14.91 27.26 7.71
C PRO A 169 14.80 26.75 6.27
N SER A 170 15.94 26.50 5.62
CA SER A 170 16.00 25.97 4.25
C SER A 170 15.45 24.55 4.16
N VAL A 171 15.82 23.69 5.10
CA VAL A 171 15.38 22.28 5.17
C VAL A 171 13.89 22.24 5.48
N ARG A 172 13.45 23.03 6.46
CA ARG A 172 12.03 23.17 6.83
C ARG A 172 11.17 23.63 5.64
N ASN A 173 11.59 24.67 4.93
CA ASN A 173 10.84 25.17 3.76
C ASN A 173 10.79 24.13 2.63
N ALA A 174 11.91 23.43 2.38
CA ALA A 174 11.95 22.35 1.39
C ALA A 174 11.02 21.20 1.79
N ALA A 175 11.03 20.79 3.07
CA ALA A 175 10.17 19.74 3.58
C ALA A 175 8.68 20.13 3.51
N LEU A 176 8.30 21.35 3.90
CA LEU A 176 6.94 21.87 3.74
C LEU A 176 6.49 21.86 2.27
N ALA A 177 7.36 22.28 1.35
CA ALA A 177 7.06 22.25 -0.08
C ALA A 177 6.85 20.81 -0.57
N LEU A 178 7.71 19.87 -0.17
CA LEU A 178 7.58 18.45 -0.51
C LEU A 178 6.32 17.84 0.07
N THR A 179 5.99 18.11 1.34
CA THR A 179 4.74 17.68 1.96
C THR A 179 3.53 18.24 1.23
N ALA A 180 3.54 19.52 0.85
CA ALA A 180 2.45 20.15 0.11
C ALA A 180 2.25 19.53 -1.28
N ILE A 181 3.34 19.31 -2.02
CA ILE A 181 3.29 18.66 -3.33
C ILE A 181 2.79 17.22 -3.19
N GLY A 182 3.34 16.45 -2.25
CA GLY A 182 2.93 15.08 -1.98
C GLY A 182 1.46 14.99 -1.58
N PHE A 183 0.99 15.92 -0.73
CA PHE A 183 -0.40 15.98 -0.29
C PHE A 183 -1.35 16.33 -1.44
N ALA A 184 -0.97 17.28 -2.29
CA ALA A 184 -1.75 17.61 -3.48
C ALA A 184 -1.85 16.42 -4.45
N ILE A 185 -0.74 15.71 -4.72
CA ILE A 185 -0.74 14.51 -5.55
C ILE A 185 -1.62 13.42 -4.93
N ALA A 186 -1.49 13.20 -3.61
CA ALA A 186 -2.26 12.19 -2.90
C ALA A 186 -3.76 12.50 -2.93
N ILE A 187 -4.17 13.75 -2.72
CA ILE A 187 -5.57 14.17 -2.87
C ILE A 187 -6.06 13.98 -4.30
N LEU A 188 -5.28 14.40 -5.30
CA LEU A 188 -5.67 14.22 -6.70
C LEU A 188 -5.86 12.74 -7.04
N SER A 189 -5.06 11.84 -6.45
CA SER A 189 -5.19 10.39 -6.66
C SER A 189 -6.46 9.78 -6.03
N LEU A 190 -7.14 10.48 -5.12
CA LEU A 190 -8.44 10.06 -4.58
C LEU A 190 -9.59 10.30 -5.55
N PHE A 191 -9.46 11.31 -6.42
CA PHE A 191 -10.51 11.72 -7.36
C PHE A 191 -10.24 11.25 -8.78
N PHE A 192 -8.96 11.21 -9.17
CA PHE A 192 -8.52 10.85 -10.51
C PHE A 192 -7.63 9.63 -10.43
N THR A 193 -7.87 8.66 -11.30
CA THR A 193 -6.89 7.58 -11.51
C THR A 193 -5.57 8.20 -11.97
N LEU A 194 -4.44 7.68 -11.49
CA LEU A 194 -3.10 8.17 -11.88
C LEU A 194 -2.97 8.25 -13.41
N GLU A 195 -3.55 7.29 -14.14
CA GLU A 195 -3.62 7.26 -15.61
C GLU A 195 -4.23 8.53 -16.20
N GLN A 196 -5.35 9.01 -15.65
CA GLN A 196 -5.99 10.25 -16.12
C GLN A 196 -5.07 11.45 -15.89
N CYS A 197 -4.43 11.53 -14.72
CA CYS A 197 -3.52 12.62 -14.40
C CYS A 197 -2.26 12.60 -15.28
N LEU A 198 -1.62 11.43 -15.42
CA LEU A 198 -0.48 11.21 -16.29
C LEU A 198 -0.84 11.45 -17.76
N SER A 199 -2.05 11.07 -18.20
CA SER A 199 -2.47 11.31 -19.59
C SER A 199 -2.50 12.79 -19.93
N VAL A 200 -2.87 13.66 -18.98
CA VAL A 200 -2.86 15.13 -19.15
C VAL A 200 -1.42 15.64 -19.21
N ILE A 201 -0.54 15.17 -18.33
CA ILE A 201 0.88 15.56 -18.29
C ILE A 201 1.64 15.09 -19.53
N PHE A 202 1.39 13.87 -19.99
CA PHE A 202 2.02 13.27 -21.16
C PHE A 202 1.32 13.66 -22.48
N TRP A 203 0.17 14.32 -22.44
CA TRP A 203 -0.52 14.80 -23.63
C TRP A 203 0.38 15.61 -24.59
N PRO A 204 1.17 16.62 -24.14
CA PRO A 204 2.11 17.33 -25.00
C PRO A 204 3.19 16.42 -25.59
N LEU A 205 3.74 15.49 -24.81
CA LEU A 205 4.75 14.53 -25.27
C LEU A 205 4.19 13.58 -26.33
N LYS A 206 2.96 13.10 -26.12
CA LYS A 206 2.22 12.29 -27.10
C LYS A 206 1.95 13.06 -28.39
N LYS A 207 1.70 14.37 -28.29
CA LYS A 207 1.52 15.25 -29.46
C LYS A 207 2.81 15.42 -30.26
N ILE A 208 3.97 15.51 -29.59
CA ILE A 208 5.28 15.57 -30.25
C ILE A 208 5.58 14.25 -30.94
N TYR A 209 5.43 13.13 -30.24
CA TYR A 209 5.69 11.79 -30.79
C TYR A 209 4.84 11.48 -32.03
N LYS A 210 3.54 11.83 -32.01
CA LYS A 210 2.63 11.61 -33.14
C LYS A 210 2.99 12.45 -34.38
N ARG A 211 3.71 13.56 -34.21
CA ARG A 211 4.12 14.43 -35.33
C ARG A 211 5.23 13.80 -36.16
N ASP A 212 6.13 13.06 -35.53
CA ASP A 212 7.20 12.34 -36.23
C ASP A 212 6.65 11.14 -37.01
N GLU A 213 5.68 10.42 -36.43
CA GLU A 213 5.00 9.30 -37.09
C GLU A 213 4.24 9.75 -38.36
N GLN A 214 3.53 10.89 -38.29
CA GLN A 214 2.83 11.45 -39.45
C GLN A 214 3.77 11.90 -40.57
N SER A 215 5.05 12.13 -40.27
CA SER A 215 6.07 12.49 -41.28
C SER A 215 6.61 11.27 -42.02
N GLN A 216 6.49 10.06 -41.46
CA GLN A 216 6.89 8.81 -42.11
C GLN A 216 5.82 8.25 -43.07
N ASP A 217 4.54 8.52 -42.84
CA ASP A 217 3.44 8.04 -43.70
C ASP A 217 3.39 8.68 -45.10
N LEU A 218 4.15 9.76 -45.33
CA LEU A 218 4.24 10.37 -46.67
C LEU A 218 5.12 9.56 -47.65
N VAL A 219 5.84 8.54 -47.17
CA VAL A 219 6.71 7.66 -47.97
C VAL A 219 6.19 6.22 -47.92
N GLY A 220 4.99 6.00 -48.49
CA GLY A 220 4.56 4.77 -49.15
C GLY A 220 4.67 3.43 -48.40
N THR A 221 3.53 2.91 -47.92
CA THR A 221 2.85 1.68 -48.39
C THR A 221 1.91 1.18 -47.29
N ARG A 222 0.62 1.13 -47.61
CA ARG A 222 -0.51 0.99 -46.70
C ARG A 222 -0.69 -0.46 -46.23
N ALA A 223 -0.38 -0.74 -44.97
CA ALA A 223 -0.83 -1.95 -44.27
C ALA A 223 -1.65 -1.55 -43.03
N PRO A 224 -2.98 -1.66 -43.06
CA PRO A 224 -3.84 -1.32 -41.93
C PRO A 224 -4.05 -2.54 -41.04
N MET A 225 -3.17 -2.79 -40.08
CA MET A 225 -3.45 -3.66 -38.92
C MET A 225 -2.22 -3.69 -38.01
N THR A 226 -2.26 -2.98 -36.87
CA THR A 226 -1.49 -3.25 -35.61
C THR A 226 -1.50 -2.10 -34.60
N GLN A 227 -2.26 -1.01 -34.82
CA GLN A 227 -2.24 0.16 -33.94
C GLN A 227 -2.67 -0.12 -32.47
N HIS A 228 -3.43 -1.18 -32.21
CA HIS A 228 -3.88 -1.49 -30.85
C HIS A 228 -2.77 -2.08 -29.95
N LYS A 229 -1.75 -2.72 -30.52
CA LYS A 229 -0.72 -3.44 -29.75
C LYS A 229 0.38 -2.51 -29.20
N TYR A 230 0.52 -1.30 -29.76
CA TYR A 230 1.61 -0.38 -29.43
C TYR A 230 1.30 0.51 -28.21
N SER A 231 0.03 0.84 -27.93
CA SER A 231 -0.36 1.61 -26.74
C SER A 231 -0.01 0.90 -25.44
N ASP A 232 -0.01 -0.43 -25.47
CA ASP A 232 0.18 -1.26 -24.28
C ASP A 232 1.66 -1.33 -23.90
N THR A 233 2.57 -1.35 -24.88
CA THR A 233 4.02 -1.41 -24.62
C THR A 233 4.56 -0.15 -23.95
N LEU A 234 4.10 1.04 -24.36
CA LEU A 234 4.51 2.30 -23.73
C LEU A 234 3.98 2.41 -22.29
N THR A 235 2.71 2.08 -22.09
CA THR A 235 2.06 2.13 -20.77
C THR A 235 2.73 1.15 -19.81
N GLN A 236 3.03 -0.07 -20.27
CA GLN A 236 3.78 -1.06 -19.52
C GLN A 236 5.20 -0.57 -19.18
N SER A 237 5.89 0.07 -20.13
CA SER A 237 7.24 0.61 -19.89
C SER A 237 7.23 1.71 -18.82
N ILE A 238 6.25 2.63 -18.88
CA ILE A 238 6.06 3.67 -17.87
C ILE A 238 5.78 3.04 -16.51
N HIS A 239 4.93 2.01 -16.46
CA HIS A 239 4.61 1.29 -15.22
C HIS A 239 5.87 0.68 -14.59
N VAL A 240 6.69 -0.03 -15.37
CA VAL A 240 7.94 -0.63 -14.90
C VAL A 240 8.90 0.43 -14.35
N VAL A 241 9.04 1.57 -15.02
CA VAL A 241 9.88 2.68 -14.55
C VAL A 241 9.35 3.26 -13.24
N LEU A 242 8.05 3.49 -13.12
CA LEU A 242 7.43 4.00 -11.89
C LEU A 242 7.63 3.04 -10.72
N GLN A 243 7.47 1.72 -10.94
CA GLN A 243 7.74 0.71 -9.93
C GLN A 243 9.21 0.70 -9.51
N ALA A 244 10.15 0.81 -10.46
CA ALA A 244 11.58 0.87 -10.16
C ALA A 244 11.95 2.12 -9.32
N ILE A 245 11.38 3.28 -9.65
CA ILE A 245 11.54 4.52 -8.87
C ILE A 245 10.96 4.34 -7.47
N ALA A 246 9.79 3.72 -7.36
CA ALA A 246 9.11 3.50 -6.09
C ALA A 246 9.93 2.58 -5.18
N ILE A 247 10.41 1.44 -5.68
CA ILE A 247 11.30 0.51 -4.96
C ILE A 247 12.58 1.22 -4.51
N SER A 248 13.20 2.00 -5.40
CA SER A 248 14.42 2.75 -5.08
C SER A 248 14.17 3.78 -3.96
N THR A 249 13.05 4.50 -4.04
CA THR A 249 12.63 5.48 -3.03
C THR A 249 12.36 4.79 -1.69
N TYR A 250 11.73 3.62 -1.70
CA TYR A 250 11.47 2.83 -0.50
C TYR A 250 12.75 2.38 0.21
N ILE A 251 13.71 1.81 -0.54
CA ILE A 251 15.01 1.42 0.01
C ILE A 251 15.74 2.64 0.59
N PHE A 252 15.70 3.76 -0.13
CA PHE A 252 16.27 5.02 0.34
C PHE A 252 15.61 5.51 1.65
N LEU A 253 14.29 5.44 1.75
CA LEU A 253 13.57 5.84 2.95
C LEU A 253 13.90 4.92 4.13
N ILE A 254 14.06 3.61 3.93
CA ILE A 254 14.49 2.70 5.01
C ILE A 254 15.87 3.13 5.49
N TYR A 255 16.80 3.29 4.56
CA TYR A 255 18.15 3.74 4.87
C TYR A 255 18.15 5.06 5.64
N ALA A 256 17.37 6.06 5.18
CA ALA A 256 17.25 7.36 5.83
C ALA A 256 16.68 7.24 7.25
N THR A 257 15.63 6.43 7.46
CA THR A 257 15.04 6.19 8.77
C THR A 257 16.04 5.53 9.73
N GLU A 258 16.68 4.44 9.30
CA GLU A 258 17.63 3.70 10.14
C GLU A 258 18.85 4.53 10.51
N GLN A 259 19.40 5.30 9.56
CA GLN A 259 20.54 6.17 9.84
C GLN A 259 20.16 7.35 10.73
N THR A 260 18.97 7.92 10.55
CA THR A 260 18.47 9.00 11.41
C THR A 260 18.33 8.49 12.84
N ILE A 261 17.78 7.30 13.06
CA ILE A 261 17.68 6.74 14.41
C ILE A 261 19.06 6.44 14.99
N ASN A 262 19.93 5.75 14.25
CA ASN A 262 21.25 5.35 14.74
C ASN A 262 22.17 6.53 15.13
N LYS A 263 21.91 7.74 14.61
CA LYS A 263 22.67 8.94 14.96
C LYS A 263 22.12 9.72 16.16
N ASN A 264 20.84 9.57 16.46
CA ASN A 264 20.16 10.38 17.47
C ASN A 264 19.70 9.56 18.69
N ASP A 265 19.61 8.24 18.57
CA ASP A 265 19.31 7.33 19.68
C ASP A 265 20.59 6.94 20.44
N PHE A 266 21.06 7.86 21.28
CA PHE A 266 22.29 7.67 22.07
C PHE A 266 22.15 6.60 23.16
N GLU A 267 20.93 6.36 23.63
CA GLU A 267 20.66 5.49 24.77
C GLU A 267 20.20 4.09 24.35
N GLY A 268 19.84 3.91 23.08
CA GLY A 268 19.38 2.64 22.56
C GLY A 268 17.94 2.32 22.95
N GLU A 269 17.16 3.31 23.38
CA GLU A 269 15.75 3.15 23.79
C GLU A 269 14.90 2.57 22.63
N SER A 270 15.28 2.83 21.37
CA SER A 270 14.59 2.27 20.20
C SER A 270 14.77 0.75 20.02
N ARG A 271 15.69 0.13 20.78
CA ARG A 271 15.98 -1.31 20.74
C ARG A 271 15.20 -2.10 21.77
N ASP A 272 14.62 -1.43 22.77
CA ASP A 272 13.88 -2.09 23.83
C ASP A 272 12.55 -2.63 23.29
N TRP A 273 12.22 -3.85 23.72
CA TRP A 273 11.01 -4.53 23.27
C TRP A 273 9.81 -4.06 24.08
N SER A 274 8.79 -3.57 23.39
CA SER A 274 7.57 -3.08 24.01
C SER A 274 6.34 -3.92 23.66
N TYR A 275 5.25 -3.70 24.39
CA TYR A 275 3.98 -4.37 24.10
C TYR A 275 3.42 -3.95 22.73
N GLY A 276 3.53 -2.66 22.35
CA GLY A 276 3.08 -2.16 21.05
C GLY A 276 3.83 -2.80 19.87
N GLN A 277 5.12 -3.08 20.03
CA GLN A 277 5.91 -3.83 19.03
C GLN A 277 5.39 -5.25 18.80
N THR A 278 4.94 -5.92 19.87
CA THR A 278 4.35 -7.27 19.76
C THR A 278 3.04 -7.23 18.99
N ILE A 279 2.18 -6.23 19.25
CA ILE A 279 0.95 -6.02 18.49
C ILE A 279 1.23 -5.76 17.02
N ALA A 280 2.23 -4.94 16.69
CA ALA A 280 2.61 -4.66 15.31
C ALA A 280 2.99 -5.94 14.54
N LEU A 281 3.69 -6.87 15.18
CA LEU A 281 4.03 -8.17 14.59
C LEU A 281 2.82 -9.11 14.46
N ILE A 282 1.86 -9.03 15.39
CA ILE A 282 0.59 -9.76 15.25
C ILE A 282 -0.20 -9.24 14.04
N LEU A 283 -0.20 -7.92 13.80
CA LEU A 283 -0.83 -7.34 12.60
C LEU A 283 -0.12 -7.77 11.30
N LEU A 284 1.21 -7.92 11.34
CA LEU A 284 1.97 -8.47 10.23
C LEU A 284 1.55 -9.92 9.92
N LEU A 285 1.27 -10.72 10.94
CA LEU A 285 0.84 -12.12 10.78
C LEU A 285 -0.40 -12.24 9.89
N GLN A 286 -1.34 -11.29 9.98
CA GLN A 286 -2.53 -11.29 9.14
C GLN A 286 -2.17 -11.24 7.64
N GLN A 287 -1.23 -10.38 7.25
CA GLN A 287 -0.80 -10.28 5.85
C GLN A 287 -0.02 -11.50 5.37
N ILE A 288 0.73 -12.14 6.28
CA ILE A 288 1.40 -13.40 5.96
C ILE A 288 0.36 -14.49 5.71
N MET A 289 -0.70 -14.55 6.51
CA MET A 289 -1.80 -15.50 6.28
C MET A 289 -2.52 -15.24 4.95
N ASP A 290 -2.80 -13.98 4.63
CA ASP A 290 -3.41 -13.59 3.35
C ASP A 290 -2.53 -14.01 2.16
N LEU A 291 -1.21 -13.80 2.25
CA LEU A 291 -0.25 -14.25 1.25
C LEU A 291 -0.24 -15.77 1.10
N CYS A 292 -0.23 -16.51 2.21
CA CYS A 292 -0.25 -17.98 2.18
C CYS A 292 -1.55 -18.53 1.56
N SER A 293 -2.69 -17.88 1.84
CA SER A 293 -3.98 -18.23 1.23
C SER A 293 -3.91 -18.07 -0.28
N GLU A 294 -3.43 -16.92 -0.76
CA GLU A 294 -3.34 -16.65 -2.20
C GLU A 294 -2.38 -17.62 -2.92
N ILE A 295 -1.25 -17.95 -2.30
CA ILE A 295 -0.32 -18.97 -2.83
C ILE A 295 -1.01 -20.33 -2.95
N THR A 296 -1.84 -20.69 -1.97
CA THR A 296 -2.53 -21.98 -1.97
C THR A 296 -3.62 -22.02 -3.05
N ASP A 297 -4.39 -20.94 -3.17
CA ASP A 297 -5.45 -20.81 -4.18
C ASP A 297 -4.88 -20.80 -5.60
N ASP A 298 -3.75 -20.11 -5.82
CA ASP A 298 -3.05 -20.06 -7.11
C ASP A 298 -2.60 -21.47 -7.54
N ARG A 299 -2.01 -22.23 -6.62
CA ARG A 299 -1.61 -23.62 -6.88
C ARG A 299 -2.80 -24.53 -7.16
N GLY A 300 -3.94 -24.33 -6.49
CA GLY A 300 -5.17 -25.07 -6.77
C GLY A 300 -5.68 -24.81 -8.19
N LYS A 301 -5.69 -23.55 -8.62
CA LYS A 301 -6.11 -23.15 -9.98
C LYS A 301 -5.19 -23.71 -11.07
N GLU A 302 -3.89 -23.77 -10.84
CA GLU A 302 -2.94 -24.39 -11.77
C GLU A 302 -3.23 -25.89 -11.94
N GLN A 303 -3.50 -26.61 -10.84
CA GLN A 303 -3.85 -28.03 -10.88
C GLN A 303 -5.16 -28.28 -11.62
N GLU A 304 -6.19 -27.47 -11.39
CA GLU A 304 -7.45 -27.57 -12.11
C GLU A 304 -7.28 -27.31 -13.61
N LYS A 305 -6.47 -26.32 -13.99
CA LYS A 305 -6.15 -26.05 -15.40
C LYS A 305 -5.43 -27.23 -16.04
N GLU A 306 -4.46 -27.83 -15.34
CA GLU A 306 -3.77 -29.03 -15.82
C GLU A 306 -4.74 -30.20 -16.02
N GLN A 307 -5.66 -30.44 -15.08
CA GLN A 307 -6.70 -31.47 -15.20
C GLN A 307 -7.65 -31.18 -16.38
N ARG A 308 -8.09 -29.94 -16.57
CA ARG A 308 -8.92 -29.54 -17.71
C ARG A 308 -8.21 -29.73 -19.05
N MET A 309 -6.91 -29.41 -19.12
CA MET A 309 -6.09 -29.65 -20.32
C MET A 309 -5.93 -31.14 -20.61
N ARG A 310 -5.79 -31.99 -19.58
CA ARG A 310 -5.75 -33.46 -19.76
C ARG A 310 -7.08 -33.99 -20.30
N HIS A 311 -8.21 -33.54 -19.78
CA HIS A 311 -9.54 -33.91 -20.30
C HIS A 311 -9.77 -33.42 -21.74
N GLN A 312 -9.38 -32.19 -22.08
CA GLN A 312 -9.53 -31.67 -23.45
C GLN A 312 -8.63 -32.36 -24.48
N ASN A 313 -7.43 -32.80 -24.08
CA ASN A 313 -6.46 -33.44 -24.97
C ASN A 313 -6.74 -34.92 -25.27
N GLY A 314 -7.88 -35.47 -24.82
CA GLY A 314 -8.39 -36.72 -25.39
C GLY A 314 -7.91 -38.01 -24.72
N GLU A 315 -7.83 -38.05 -23.39
CA GLU A 315 -7.91 -39.30 -22.62
C GLU A 315 -9.34 -39.87 -22.52
N ASP A 316 -10.30 -39.38 -23.33
CA ASP A 316 -11.61 -40.01 -23.56
C ASP A 316 -11.61 -40.97 -24.77
N SER A 317 -10.46 -41.24 -25.39
CA SER A 317 -10.40 -42.03 -26.63
C SER A 317 -10.40 -43.55 -26.46
N ASP A 318 -10.25 -44.12 -25.24
CA ASP A 318 -10.19 -45.58 -25.06
C ASP A 318 -10.71 -46.07 -23.70
N LEU A 319 -11.95 -45.71 -23.32
CA LEU A 319 -12.73 -46.59 -22.44
C LEU A 319 -13.46 -47.60 -23.34
N PRO A 320 -13.00 -48.87 -23.45
CA PRO A 320 -13.74 -49.88 -24.19
C PRO A 320 -15.11 -50.04 -23.55
N GLY A 321 -16.14 -49.87 -24.37
CA GLY A 321 -17.52 -50.06 -23.98
C GLY A 321 -17.73 -51.44 -23.36
N ASN A 322 -17.77 -51.49 -22.04
CA ASN A 322 -18.46 -52.53 -21.31
C ASN A 322 -19.80 -51.94 -20.87
N SER A 323 -20.75 -52.01 -21.79
CA SER A 323 -22.18 -51.90 -21.52
C SER A 323 -22.56 -52.92 -20.44
N ILE A 324 -22.58 -52.50 -19.18
CA ILE A 324 -23.31 -53.22 -18.14
C ILE A 324 -24.73 -52.66 -18.16
N PRO A 325 -25.75 -53.45 -18.58
CA PRO A 325 -27.13 -53.03 -18.46
C PRO A 325 -27.51 -53.04 -16.98
N ILE A 326 -27.60 -51.86 -16.36
CA ILE A 326 -28.26 -51.72 -15.05
C ILE A 326 -29.76 -51.87 -15.31
N GLN A 327 -30.25 -53.09 -15.09
CA GLN A 327 -31.66 -53.39 -14.98
C GLN A 327 -32.27 -52.60 -13.81
N LEU A 328 -33.37 -51.91 -14.12
CA LEU A 328 -34.43 -51.51 -13.21
C LEU A 328 -34.74 -52.61 -12.19
N ALA A 329 -34.75 -52.25 -10.90
CA ALA A 329 -35.79 -52.68 -9.97
C ALA A 329 -35.66 -51.93 -8.64
N HIS A 330 -36.32 -50.78 -8.49
CA HIS A 330 -37.13 -50.58 -7.28
C HIS A 330 -38.30 -49.64 -7.54
N GLN A 331 -39.46 -50.27 -7.36
CA GLN A 331 -40.81 -49.77 -7.54
C GLN A 331 -41.25 -49.02 -6.28
N PRO A 332 -42.07 -47.97 -6.39
CA PRO A 332 -42.59 -47.24 -5.23
C PRO A 332 -43.84 -47.93 -4.67
N PRO A 333 -44.14 -47.75 -3.36
CA PRO A 333 -45.54 -47.75 -2.96
C PRO A 333 -45.91 -46.61 -1.99
N GLY A 334 -47.05 -45.96 -2.32
CA GLY A 334 -48.06 -45.36 -1.42
C GLY A 334 -47.63 -44.07 -0.68
N GLN A 335 -48.27 -42.91 -0.86
CA GLN A 335 -49.70 -42.57 -0.75
C GLN A 335 -50.28 -42.90 0.63
N ASN A 336 -50.40 -41.89 1.50
CA ASN A 336 -51.62 -41.50 2.23
C ASN A 336 -51.39 -40.27 3.16
N ASP A 337 -52.13 -39.18 2.87
CA ASP A 337 -52.45 -37.99 3.71
C ASP A 337 -53.05 -38.38 5.10
N PRO A 338 -53.32 -37.51 6.13
CA PRO A 338 -53.72 -36.08 6.02
C PRO A 338 -53.38 -35.06 7.19
N ALA A 339 -53.52 -33.77 6.86
CA ALA A 339 -54.16 -32.65 7.58
C ALA A 339 -53.90 -32.30 9.10
N THR A 340 -53.38 -31.07 9.33
CA THR A 340 -53.70 -30.04 10.40
C THR A 340 -53.50 -30.37 11.91
N PRO A 341 -53.48 -29.40 12.88
CA PRO A 341 -53.61 -27.93 12.83
C PRO A 341 -52.60 -27.08 13.65
N SER A 342 -52.67 -25.76 13.40
CA SER A 342 -52.41 -24.59 14.26
C SER A 342 -52.20 -24.81 15.77
N ALA A 343 -51.19 -24.15 16.35
CA ALA A 343 -51.26 -23.60 17.71
C ALA A 343 -50.39 -22.34 17.87
N SER A 344 -50.96 -21.40 18.62
CA SER A 344 -50.54 -20.05 18.96
C SER A 344 -49.56 -20.01 20.16
N ASP A 345 -49.06 -18.81 20.45
CA ASP A 345 -48.56 -18.27 21.73
C ASP A 345 -47.10 -18.55 22.15
N LYS A 346 -46.23 -17.54 22.03
CA LYS A 346 -46.03 -16.49 23.06
C LYS A 346 -45.12 -15.36 22.58
#